data_AF-A0A958FGX1-F1
#
_entry.id   AF-A0A958FGX1-F1
#
_cell.length_a   1.000
_cell.length_b   1.000
_cell.length_c   1.000
_cell.angle_alpha   90.00
_cell.angle_beta   90.00
_cell.angle_gamma   90.00
#
_symmetry.space_group_name_H-M   'P 1'
#
loop_
_entity.id
_entity.type
_entity.pdbx_description
1 polymer ?
#
loop_
_entity_poly.entity_id
_entity_poly.type
_entity_poly.pdbx_seq_one_letter_code
_entity_poly.pdbx_strand_id
1 'polypeptide(L)'
;MTKQLLYGDEQAYAIYGAYGSLVYATPLIGGMLADRILGQRKAIILGSFIMMCGHFVMAFPTQHTFYAALALIVIGNGFFKPNMAPLISQLYRKDDPRRDGGFT
;
A
#
# COMPACT_ATOMS: atom_id res chain seq x y z
N MET A 1 17.01 6.12 8.93
CA MET A 1 16.45 7.34 9.53
C MET A 1 17.35 7.91 10.61
N THR A 2 17.53 7.25 11.76
CA THR A 2 18.35 7.80 12.87
C THR A 2 19.85 7.85 12.56
N LYS A 3 20.41 6.84 11.88
CA LYS A 3 21.85 6.78 11.58
C LYS A 3 22.30 7.47 10.27
N GLN A 4 21.40 7.60 9.29
CA GLN A 4 21.75 8.12 7.95
C GLN A 4 21.11 9.48 7.64
N LEU A 5 19.94 9.79 8.21
CA LEU A 5 19.26 11.09 8.01
C LEU A 5 19.42 12.01 9.23
N LEU A 6 20.17 11.56 10.26
CA LEU A 6 20.45 12.30 11.49
C LEU A 6 19.19 12.80 12.22
N TYR A 7 18.05 12.11 12.07
CA TYR A 7 16.85 12.42 12.85
C TYR A 7 17.02 12.01 14.30
N GLY A 8 16.59 12.89 15.21
CA GLY A 8 16.42 12.54 16.61
C GLY A 8 15.37 11.44 16.77
N ASP A 9 15.53 10.59 17.78
CA ASP A 9 14.68 9.41 17.99
C ASP A 9 13.18 9.77 18.06
N GLU A 10 12.84 10.90 18.67
CA GLU A 10 11.46 11.42 18.73
C GLU A 10 10.86 11.64 17.33
N GLN A 11 11.61 12.30 16.43
CA GLN A 11 11.15 12.54 15.05
C GLN A 11 11.04 11.21 14.29
N ALA A 12 11.98 10.29 14.48
CA ALA A 12 11.93 8.98 13.85
C ALA A 12 10.68 8.18 14.28
N TYR A 13 10.34 8.20 15.57
CA TYR A 13 9.13 7.55 16.07
C TYR A 13 7.86 8.22 15.56
N ALA A 14 7.82 9.55 15.50
CA ALA A 14 6.67 10.28 14.95
C ALA A 14 6.41 9.92 13.48
N ILE A 15 7.46 9.87 12.64
CA ILE A 15 7.32 9.50 11.23
C ILE A 15 6.92 8.04 11.09
N TYR A 16 7.51 7.14 11.87
CA TYR A 16 7.15 5.73 11.86
C TYR A 16 5.69 5.50 12.26
N GLY A 17 5.23 6.19 13.30
CA GLY A 17 3.83 6.18 13.74
C GLY A 17 2.88 6.70 12.66
N ALA A 18 3.18 7.87 12.08
CA ALA A 18 2.38 8.45 11.00
C ALA A 18 2.31 7.54 9.77
N TYR A 19 3.45 6.97 9.35
CA TYR A 19 3.51 6.00 8.27
C TYR A 19 2.64 4.78 8.57
N GLY A 20 2.77 4.19 9.76
CA GLY A 20 1.95 3.05 10.18
C GLY A 20 0.46 3.36 10.12
N SER A 21 0.02 4.47 10.71
CA SER A 21 -1.38 4.89 10.69
C SER A 21 -1.91 5.06 9.27
N LEU A 22 -1.15 5.70 8.38
CA LEU A 22 -1.56 5.93 7.00
C LEU A 22 -1.64 4.64 6.17
N VAL A 23 -0.71 3.70 6.37
CA VAL A 23 -0.76 2.38 5.72
C VAL A 23 -2.02 1.61 6.09
N TYR A 24 -2.55 1.79 7.31
CA TYR A 24 -3.83 1.18 7.71
C TYR A 24 -5.06 1.98 7.27
N ALA A 25 -4.98 3.30 7.17
CA ALA A 25 -6.10 4.16 6.79
C ALA A 25 -6.35 4.20 5.28
N THR A 26 -5.30 4.30 4.47
CA THR A 26 -5.39 4.49 3.01
C THR A 26 -6.10 3.32 2.28
N PRO A 27 -5.99 2.05 2.70
CA PRO A 27 -6.77 0.95 2.14
C PRO A 27 -8.28 1.19 2.12
N LEU A 28 -8.83 1.92 3.10
CA LEU A 28 -10.26 2.26 3.11
C LEU A 28 -10.65 3.06 1.86
N ILE A 29 -9.84 4.07 1.54
CA ILE A 29 -10.04 4.96 0.39
C ILE A 29 -9.75 4.22 -0.92
N GLY A 30 -8.67 3.46 -0.97
CA GLY A 30 -8.27 2.72 -2.17
C GLY A 30 -9.25 1.61 -2.57
N GLY A 31 -9.88 0.95 -1.59
CA GLY A 31 -10.96 0.00 -1.83
C GLY A 31 -12.21 0.69 -2.40
N MET A 32 -12.65 1.79 -1.78
CA MET A 32 -13.81 2.56 -2.25
C MET A 32 -13.63 3.07 -3.69
N LEU A 33 -12.43 3.53 -4.06
CA LEU A 33 -12.12 3.98 -5.42
C LEU A 33 -12.11 2.82 -6.42
N ALA A 34 -11.60 1.65 -6.03
CA ALA A 34 -11.60 0.47 -6.87
C ALA A 34 -13.03 -0.05 -7.13
N ASP A 35 -13.89 -0.03 -6.12
CA ASP A 35 -15.28 -0.49 -6.25
C ASP A 35 -16.13 0.43 -7.14
N ARG A 36 -15.87 1.75 -7.11
CA ARG A 36 -16.71 2.73 -7.82
C ARG A 36 -16.20 3.13 -9.19
N ILE A 37 -14.88 3.18 -9.39
CA ILE A 37 -14.29 3.88 -10.55
C ILE A 37 -13.32 2.99 -11.32
N LEU A 38 -12.33 2.40 -10.66
CA LEU A 38 -11.20 1.76 -11.35
C LEU A 38 -11.40 0.28 -11.67
N GLY A 39 -12.14 -0.43 -10.82
CA GLY A 39 -12.17 -1.89 -10.81
C GLY A 39 -10.95 -2.50 -10.11
N GLN A 40 -11.17 -3.67 -9.51
CA GLN A 40 -10.22 -4.39 -8.65
C GLN A 40 -8.87 -4.67 -9.32
N ARG A 41 -8.88 -5.23 -10.54
CA ARG A 41 -7.64 -5.56 -11.28
C ARG A 41 -6.78 -4.33 -11.62
N LYS A 42 -7.40 -3.22 -12.06
CA LYS A 42 -6.66 -2.01 -12.42
C LYS A 42 -6.09 -1.32 -11.19
N ALA A 43 -6.84 -1.30 -10.09
CA ALA A 43 -6.39 -0.76 -8.81
C ALA A 43 -5.15 -1.50 -8.29
N ILE A 44 -5.12 -2.84 -8.37
CA ILE A 44 -3.95 -3.64 -7.99
C ILE A 44 -2.73 -3.29 -8.84
N ILE A 45 -2.86 -3.28 -10.17
CA ILE A 45 -1.73 -2.99 -11.08
C ILE A 45 -1.18 -1.59 -10.83
N LEU A 46 -2.06 -0.60 -10.71
CA LEU A 46 -1.67 0.78 -10.42
C LEU A 46 -0.99 0.88 -9.04
N GLY A 47 -1.57 0.25 -8.01
CA GLY A 47 -1.02 0.21 -6.66
C GLY A 47 0.37 -0.43 -6.62
N SER A 48 0.55 -1.58 -7.27
CA SER A 48 1.85 -2.25 -7.38
C SER A 48 2.88 -1.40 -8.09
N PHE A 49 2.52 -0.72 -9.18
CA PHE A 49 3.42 0.14 -9.93
C PHE A 49 3.87 1.35 -9.09
N ILE A 50 2.92 2.04 -8.44
CA ILE A 50 3.23 3.18 -7.55
C ILE A 50 4.13 2.72 -6.39
N MET A 51 3.82 1.57 -5.78
CA MET A 51 4.62 1.01 -4.67
C MET A 51 6.04 0.65 -5.13
N MET A 52 6.20 0.06 -6.32
CA MET A 52 7.50 -0.22 -6.93
C MET A 52 8.32 1.05 -7.13
N CYS A 53 7.71 2.11 -7.67
CA CYS A 53 8.37 3.41 -7.79
C CYS A 53 8.78 3.97 -6.42
N GLY A 54 7.94 3.86 -5.40
CA GLY A 54 8.28 4.28 -4.03
C GLY A 54 9.49 3.55 -3.47
N HIS A 55 9.56 2.23 -3.64
CA HIS A 55 10.74 1.45 -3.25
C HIS A 55 11.99 1.83 -4.05
N PHE A 56 11.84 2.14 -5.34
CA PHE A 56 12.96 2.61 -6.16
C PHE A 56 13.47 3.98 -5.68
N VAL A 57 12.58 4.90 -5.31
CA VAL A 57 12.96 6.21 -4.75
C VAL A 57 13.71 6.08 -3.43
N MET A 58 13.44 5.03 -2.62
CA MET A 58 14.22 4.75 -1.40
C MET A 58 15.69 4.44 -1.67
N ALA A 59 16.07 4.07 -2.90
CA ALA A 59 17.47 3.84 -3.24
C ALA A 59 18.33 5.12 -3.12
N PHE A 60 17.71 6.29 -3.14
CA PHE A 60 18.38 7.58 -2.97
C PHE A 60 18.08 8.11 -1.56
N PRO A 61 19.02 8.04 -0.59
CA PRO A 61 18.76 8.37 0.80
C PRO A 61 18.88 9.88 1.09
N THR A 62 18.01 10.69 0.50
CA THR A 62 17.87 12.12 0.85
C THR A 62 16.59 12.36 1.66
N GLN A 63 16.51 13.47 2.39
CA GLN A 63 15.31 13.82 3.16
C GLN A 63 14.05 13.94 2.29
N HIS A 64 14.16 14.57 1.12
CA HIS A 64 13.00 14.75 0.22
C HIS A 64 12.56 13.45 -0.43
N THR A 65 13.51 12.65 -0.91
CA THR A 65 13.22 11.34 -1.53
C THR A 65 12.67 10.36 -0.50
N PHE A 66 13.08 10.44 0.76
CA PHE A 66 12.54 9.62 1.83
C PHE A 66 11.04 9.86 2.04
N TYR A 67 10.60 11.11 2.23
CA TYR A 67 9.17 11.41 2.38
C TYR A 67 8.37 11.11 1.10
N ALA A 68 8.93 11.40 -0.08
CA ALA A 68 8.30 11.06 -1.34
C ALA A 68 8.10 9.54 -1.50
N ALA A 69 9.11 8.75 -1.13
CA ALA A 69 9.03 7.29 -1.14
C ALA A 69 7.96 6.77 -0.19
N LEU A 70 7.92 7.27 1.06
CA LEU A 70 6.88 6.89 2.02
C LEU A 70 5.47 7.19 1.49
N ALA A 71 5.27 8.39 0.90
CA ALA A 71 3.98 8.77 0.33
C ALA A 71 3.56 7.82 -0.81
N LEU A 72 4.48 7.51 -1.72
CA LEU A 72 4.22 6.55 -2.82
C LEU A 72 3.88 5.16 -2.28
N ILE A 73 4.61 4.66 -1.28
CA ILE A 73 4.36 3.34 -0.70
C ILE A 73 3.00 3.29 0.01
N VAL A 74 2.64 4.33 0.77
CA VAL A 74 1.33 4.45 1.42
C VAL A 74 0.20 4.40 0.38
N ILE A 75 0.30 5.19 -0.69
CA ILE A 75 -0.71 5.23 -1.76
C ILE A 75 -0.78 3.88 -2.46
N GLY A 76 0.36 3.31 -2.84
CA GLY A 76 0.45 2.01 -3.50
C GLY A 76 -0.16 0.89 -2.65
N ASN A 77 0.14 0.86 -1.35
CA ASN A 77 -0.45 -0.08 -0.40
C ASN A 77 -1.98 0.09 -0.30
N GLY A 78 -2.44 1.34 -0.28
CA GLY A 78 -3.86 1.68 -0.23
C GLY A 78 -4.66 1.09 -1.39
N PHE A 79 -4.10 1.08 -2.61
CA PHE A 79 -4.75 0.45 -3.76
C PHE A 79 -4.52 -1.06 -3.84
N PHE A 80 -3.39 -1.57 -3.33
CA PHE A 80 -3.07 -2.99 -3.45
C PHE A 80 -3.81 -3.85 -2.42
N LYS A 81 -3.66 -3.51 -1.13
CA LYS A 81 -4.08 -4.35 0.00
C LYS A 81 -5.58 -4.68 0.03
N PRO A 82 -6.52 -3.72 -0.14
CA PRO A 82 -7.95 -4.02 -0.02
C PRO A 82 -8.51 -4.75 -1.25
N ASN A 83 -7.79 -4.71 -2.39
CA ASN A 83 -8.33 -5.12 -3.68
C ASN A 83 -7.89 -6.52 -4.12
N MET A 84 -6.80 -7.05 -3.55
CA MET A 84 -6.29 -8.40 -3.84
C MET A 84 -7.27 -9.53 -3.49
N ALA A 85 -7.81 -9.52 -2.27
CA ALA A 85 -8.75 -10.55 -1.83
C ALA A 85 -10.06 -10.56 -2.65
N PRO A 86 -10.70 -9.39 -2.91
CA PRO A 86 -11.85 -9.30 -3.80
C PRO A 86 -11.56 -9.84 -5.21
N LEU A 87 -10.40 -9.55 -5.80
CA LEU A 87 -10.04 -10.09 -7.11
C LEU A 87 -9.99 -11.62 -7.12
N ILE A 88 -9.37 -12.23 -6.10
CA ILE A 88 -9.33 -13.70 -5.96
C ILE A 88 -10.74 -14.25 -5.76
N SER A 89 -11.58 -13.57 -4.97
CA SER A 89 -12.96 -13.98 -4.73
C SER A 89 -13.80 -14.06 -6.01
N GLN A 90 -13.49 -13.23 -7.01
CA GLN A 90 -14.19 -13.21 -8.30
C GLN A 90 -13.86 -14.42 -9.19
N LEU A 91 -12.77 -15.14 -8.91
CA LEU A 91 -12.39 -16.35 -9.64
C LEU A 91 -13.27 -17.55 -9.27
N TYR A 92 -13.94 -17.50 -8.11
CA TYR A 92 -14.75 -18.58 -7.57
C TYR A 92 -16.24 -18.23 -7.64
N ARG A 93 -17.08 -19.24 -7.88
CA ARG A 93 -18.54 -19.09 -7.73
C ARG A 93 -18.88 -19.00 -6.24
N LYS A 94 -20.02 -18.40 -5.90
CA LYS A 94 -20.42 -18.17 -4.49
C LYS A 94 -20.41 -19.44 -3.63
N ASP A 95 -20.76 -20.58 -4.23
CA ASP A 95 -20.90 -21.88 -3.56
C ASP A 95 -19.71 -22.83 -3.83
N ASP A 96 -18.59 -22.31 -4.35
CA ASP A 96 -17.42 -23.13 -4.62
C ASP A 96 -16.63 -23.40 -3.32
N PRO A 97 -16.51 -24.66 -2.87
CA PRO A 97 -15.78 -25.00 -1.65
C PRO A 97 -14.27 -24.67 -1.73
N ARG A 98 -13.73 -24.40 -2.93
CA ARG A 98 -12.33 -23.97 -3.12
C ARG A 98 -12.11 -22.50 -2.76
N ARG A 99 -13.18 -21.73 -2.56
CA ARG A 99 -13.10 -20.30 -2.27
C ARG A 99 -12.34 -20.02 -0.98
N ASP A 100 -12.58 -20.79 0.08
CA ASP A 100 -11.89 -20.61 1.37
C ASP A 100 -10.41 -20.96 1.28
N GLY A 101 -10.07 -22.02 0.52
CA GLY A 101 -8.67 -22.39 0.24
C GLY A 101 -7.90 -21.37 -0.62
N GLY A 102 -8.60 -20.43 -1.29
CA GLY A 102 -7.97 -19.34 -2.02
C GLY A 102 -7.46 -18.18 -1.15
N PHE A 103 -7.78 -18.19 0.16
CA PHE A 103 -7.39 -17.13 1.12
C PHE A 103 -6.38 -17.59 2.19
N THR A 104 -6.01 -18.87 2.23
CA THR A 104 -5.03 -19.48 3.14
C THR A 104 -3.71 -19.75 2.44
#